data_AF-V9V0J6-F1
#
_entry.id   AF-V9V0J6-F1
#
_cell.length_a   1.000
_cell.length_b   1.000
_cell.length_c   1.000
_cell.angle_alpha   90.00
_cell.angle_beta   90.00
_cell.angle_gamma   90.00
#
_symmetry.space_group_name_H-M   'P 1'
#
loop_
_entity.id
_entity.type
_entity.pdbx_description
1 polymer ?
#
loop_
_entity_poly.entity_id
_entity_poly.type
_entity_poly.pdbx_seq_one_letter_code
_entity_poly.pdbx_strand_id
1 'polypeptide(L)'
;MSMKTSDLNMLVALNALIEERSVTGATRRLHLSSPVMSRPLARLRETLDDPILVRAYRSMVPTPKALQMQEQVRGIVELAEGYFAQRQGFDLDRLSRTFK
;
A
#
# COMPACT_ATOMS: atom_id res chain seq x y z
N MET A 1 13.20 -0.46 18.85
CA MET A 1 11.96 -1.19 18.50
C MET A 1 12.20 -1.83 17.13
N SER A 2 12.14 -3.15 17.00
CA SER A 2 12.44 -3.84 15.73
C SER A 2 11.17 -3.93 14.86
N MET A 3 11.26 -3.51 13.59
CA MET A 3 10.16 -3.64 12.62
C MET A 3 9.94 -5.11 12.28
N LYS A 4 8.69 -5.57 12.34
CA LYS A 4 8.30 -6.92 11.93
C LYS A 4 7.85 -6.90 10.47
N THR A 5 7.94 -8.04 9.78
CA THR A 5 7.42 -8.19 8.40
C THR A 5 5.95 -7.79 8.28
N SER A 6 5.16 -8.02 9.35
CA SER A 6 3.75 -7.58 9.40
C SER A 6 3.59 -6.06 9.31
N ASP A 7 4.58 -5.28 9.74
CA ASP A 7 4.48 -3.81 9.74
C ASP A 7 4.69 -3.26 8.32
N LEU A 8 5.53 -3.91 7.49
CA LEU A 8 5.67 -3.59 6.06
C LEU A 8 4.38 -3.88 5.29
N ASN A 9 3.76 -5.04 5.53
CA ASN A 9 2.47 -5.39 4.91
C ASN A 9 1.38 -4.37 5.25
N MET A 10 1.44 -3.76 6.44
CA MET A 10 0.49 -2.72 6.85
C MET A 10 0.73 -1.39 6.13
N LEU A 11 1.98 -1.02 5.84
CA LEU A 11 2.28 0.15 5.01
C LEU A 11 1.77 -0.03 3.57
N VAL A 12 1.97 -1.22 2.99
CA VAL A 12 1.44 -1.55 1.65
C VAL A 12 -0.10 -1.51 1.65
N ALA A 13 -0.75 -2.09 2.67
CA ALA A 13 -2.20 -2.04 2.82
C ALA A 13 -2.71 -0.60 2.99
N LEU A 14 -2.05 0.21 3.82
CA LEU A 14 -2.40 1.61 4.04
C LEU A 14 -2.31 2.42 2.74
N ASN A 15 -1.22 2.27 1.98
CA ASN A 15 -1.04 2.93 0.70
C ASN A 15 -2.20 2.60 -0.27
N ALA A 16 -2.49 1.31 -0.43
CA ALA A 16 -3.54 0.84 -1.32
C ALA A 16 -4.93 1.34 -0.89
N LEU A 17 -5.23 1.38 0.42
CA LEU A 17 -6.51 1.86 0.93
C LEU A 17 -6.74 3.35 0.63
N ILE A 18 -5.71 4.18 0.81
CA ILE A 18 -5.81 5.63 0.59
C ILE A 18 -5.92 5.93 -0.91
N GLU A 19 -5.13 5.27 -1.74
CA GLU A 19 -5.12 5.49 -3.20
C GLU A 19 -6.41 4.99 -3.87
N GLU A 20 -6.88 3.79 -3.51
CA GLU A 20 -8.08 3.19 -4.10
C GLU A 20 -9.37 3.78 -3.53
N ARG A 21 -9.30 4.47 -2.38
CA ARG A 21 -10.46 4.99 -1.63
C ARG A 21 -11.55 3.92 -1.47
N SER A 22 -11.14 2.67 -1.33
CA SER A 22 -12.02 1.51 -1.34
C SER A 22 -11.28 0.31 -0.78
N VAL A 23 -11.90 -0.38 0.18
CA VAL A 23 -11.35 -1.64 0.71
C VAL A 23 -11.32 -2.70 -0.40
N THR A 24 -12.37 -2.76 -1.23
CA THR A 24 -12.48 -3.72 -2.33
C THR A 24 -11.51 -3.38 -3.48
N GLY A 25 -11.28 -2.09 -3.73
CA GLY A 25 -10.27 -1.63 -4.68
C GLY A 25 -8.86 -2.01 -4.20
N ALA A 26 -8.55 -1.76 -2.93
CA ALA A 26 -7.27 -2.11 -2.32
C ALA A 26 -7.00 -3.62 -2.35
N THR A 27 -7.98 -4.45 -2.02
CA THR A 27 -7.84 -5.91 -2.09
C THR A 27 -7.59 -6.39 -3.52
N ARG A 28 -8.31 -5.83 -4.49
CA ARG A 28 -8.13 -6.17 -5.91
C ARG A 28 -6.75 -5.79 -6.40
N ARG A 29 -6.28 -4.58 -6.09
CA ARG A 29 -4.94 -4.12 -6.46
C ARG A 29 -3.85 -5.00 -5.86
N LEU A 30 -4.00 -5.37 -4.59
CA LEU A 30 -3.00 -6.20 -3.89
C LEU A 30 -3.15 -7.70 -4.18
N HIS A 31 -4.08 -8.11 -5.05
CA HIS A 31 -4.35 -9.51 -5.38
C HIS A 31 -4.71 -10.34 -4.13
N LEU A 32 -5.42 -9.71 -3.19
CA LEU A 32 -5.87 -10.29 -1.92
C LEU A 32 -7.39 -10.42 -1.91
N SER A 33 -7.90 -11.27 -1.01
CA SER A 33 -9.32 -11.33 -0.70
C SER A 33 -9.68 -10.36 0.44
N SER A 34 -10.93 -9.89 0.49
CA SER A 34 -11.42 -9.00 1.56
C SER A 34 -11.16 -9.52 2.98
N PRO A 35 -11.31 -10.84 3.28
CA PRO A 35 -10.96 -11.39 4.59
C PRO A 35 -9.49 -11.18 4.98
N VAL A 36 -8.57 -11.22 4.00
CA VAL A 36 -7.14 -11.00 4.26
C VAL A 36 -6.87 -9.54 4.66
N MET A 37 -7.60 -8.58 4.08
CA MET A 37 -7.43 -7.15 4.37
C MET A 37 -8.02 -6.72 5.73
N SER A 38 -8.98 -7.50 6.27
CA SER A 38 -9.67 -7.15 7.52
C SER A 38 -8.72 -6.94 8.71
N ARG A 39 -7.74 -7.84 8.89
CA ARG A 39 -6.80 -7.78 10.03
C ARG A 39 -5.83 -6.61 9.92
N PRO A 40 -5.11 -6.39 8.80
CA PRO A 40 -4.29 -5.20 8.62
C PRO A 40 -5.08 -3.90 8.83
N LEU A 41 -6.30 -3.80 8.27
CA LEU A 41 -7.14 -2.62 8.42
C LEU A 41 -7.54 -2.36 9.89
N ALA A 42 -7.98 -3.39 10.62
CA ALA A 42 -8.32 -3.24 12.03
C ALA A 42 -7.11 -2.75 12.86
N ARG A 43 -5.96 -3.41 12.67
CA ARG A 43 -4.73 -3.05 13.39
C ARG A 43 -4.21 -1.66 13.01
N LEU A 44 -4.34 -1.25 11.75
CA LEU A 44 -4.01 0.12 11.33
C LEU A 44 -4.92 1.14 12.02
N ARG A 45 -6.22 0.87 12.11
CA ARG A 45 -7.17 1.77 12.79
C ARG A 45 -6.86 1.95 14.27
N GLU A 46 -6.51 0.87 14.95
CA GLU A 46 -6.10 0.89 16.35
C GLU A 46 -4.77 1.62 16.54
N THR A 47 -3.76 1.31 15.71
CA THR A 47 -2.41 1.86 15.86
C THR A 47 -2.35 3.35 15.54
N LEU A 48 -3.10 3.77 14.52
CA LEU A 48 -3.14 5.16 14.07
C LEU A 48 -4.22 5.96 14.79
N ASP A 49 -5.08 5.33 15.59
CA ASP A 49 -6.28 5.96 16.15
C ASP A 49 -7.03 6.78 15.09
N ASP A 50 -7.33 6.13 13.96
CA ASP A 50 -7.93 6.75 12.78
C ASP A 50 -8.70 5.72 11.94
N PRO A 51 -9.93 6.00 11.49
CA PRO A 51 -10.71 5.03 10.70
C PRO A 51 -10.16 4.81 9.28
N ILE A 52 -9.19 5.61 8.83
CA ILE A 52 -8.50 5.66 7.54
C ILE A 52 -9.41 6.09 6.40
N LEU A 53 -10.53 5.37 6.23
CA LEU A 53 -11.58 5.66 5.27
C LEU A 53 -12.90 5.85 6.01
N VAL A 54 -13.61 6.92 5.69
CA VAL A 54 -14.96 7.23 6.20
C VAL A 54 -15.95 7.31 5.04
N ARG A 55 -17.23 7.06 5.32
CA ARG A 55 -18.27 7.16 4.28
C ARG A 55 -18.69 8.61 4.09
N ALA A 56 -18.56 9.11 2.87
CA ALA A 56 -19.08 10.41 2.45
C ALA A 56 -20.02 10.19 1.26
N TYR A 57 -21.32 10.44 1.50
CA TYR A 57 -22.38 10.20 0.52
C TYR A 57 -22.37 8.75 -0.02
N ARG A 58 -22.01 8.56 -1.29
CA ARG A 58 -21.98 7.27 -1.99
C ARG A 58 -20.57 6.66 -2.08
N SER A 59 -19.55 7.32 -1.54
CA SER A 59 -18.15 6.89 -1.64
C SER A 59 -17.49 6.77 -0.27
N MET A 60 -16.43 5.97 -0.20
CA MET A 60 -15.47 6.05 0.90
C MET A 60 -14.44 7.12 0.56
N VAL A 61 -14.06 7.92 1.54
CA VAL A 61 -13.04 8.97 1.41
C VAL A 61 -12.01 8.83 2.52
N PRO A 62 -10.72 9.10 2.26
CA PRO A 62 -9.73 9.10 3.32
C PRO A 62 -9.98 10.20 4.35
N THR A 63 -9.62 9.95 5.60
CA THR A 63 -9.62 10.99 6.64
C THR A 63 -8.54 12.04 6.36
N PRO A 64 -8.64 13.25 6.94
CA PRO A 64 -7.56 14.24 6.84
C PRO A 64 -6.20 13.71 7.32
N LYS A 65 -6.20 12.91 8.40
CA LYS A 65 -4.99 12.28 8.93
C LYS A 65 -4.41 11.25 7.96
N ALA A 66 -5.24 10.41 7.35
CA ALA A 66 -4.80 9.47 6.32
C ALA A 66 -4.19 10.18 5.11
N LEU A 67 -4.79 11.29 4.66
CA LEU A 67 -4.25 12.11 3.56
C LEU A 67 -2.90 12.73 3.90
N GLN A 68 -2.70 13.23 5.13
CA GLN A 68 -1.42 13.80 5.57
C GLN A 68 -0.28 12.77 5.50
N MET A 69 -0.57 11.49 5.73
CA MET A 69 0.43 10.42 5.69
C MET A 69 0.67 9.85 4.28
N GLN A 70 -0.21 10.15 3.32
CA GLN A 70 -0.24 9.49 2.01
C GLN A 70 1.11 9.56 1.28
N GLU A 71 1.66 10.75 1.13
CA GLU A 71 2.90 10.98 0.40
C GLU A 71 4.09 10.23 1.02
N GLN A 72 4.19 10.27 2.35
CA GLN A 72 5.25 9.58 3.08
C GLN A 72 5.12 8.06 2.96
N VAL A 73 3.90 7.53 3.11
CA VAL A 73 3.65 6.09 2.99
C VAL A 73 3.93 5.60 1.57
N ARG A 74 3.50 6.35 0.55
CA ARG A 74 3.78 6.02 -0.85
C ARG A 74 5.28 5.96 -1.13
N GLY A 75 6.04 6.97 -0.71
CA GLY A 75 7.49 6.98 -0.90
C GLY A 75 8.22 5.80 -0.22
N ILE A 76 7.77 5.36 0.96
CA ILE A 76 8.34 4.18 1.63
C ILE A 76 8.06 2.90 0.83
N VAL A 77 6.84 2.74 0.32
CA VAL A 77 6.44 1.58 -0.48
C VAL A 77 7.23 1.54 -1.79
N GLU A 78 7.33 2.67 -2.50
CA GLU A 78 8.11 2.79 -3.73
C GLU A 78 9.59 2.48 -3.52
N LEU A 79 10.18 2.95 -2.42
CA LEU A 79 11.57 2.66 -2.07
C LEU A 79 11.78 1.16 -1.81
N ALA A 80 10.86 0.52 -1.09
CA ALA A 80 10.91 -0.91 -0.82
C ALA A 80 10.77 -1.72 -2.12
N GLU A 81 9.81 -1.38 -2.97
CA GLU A 81 9.61 -2.00 -4.28
C GLU A 81 10.86 -1.85 -5.17
N GLY A 82 11.44 -0.64 -5.21
CA GLY A 82 12.68 -0.38 -5.94
C GLY A 82 13.86 -1.24 -5.48
N TYR A 83 14.00 -1.44 -4.17
CA TYR A 83 15.04 -2.32 -3.61
C TYR A 83 14.86 -3.79 -4.05
N PHE A 84 13.63 -4.30 -4.03
CA PHE A 84 13.37 -5.67 -4.48
C PHE A 84 13.50 -5.82 -6.00
N ALA A 85 13.11 -4.81 -6.78
CA ALA A 85 13.26 -4.80 -8.23
C ALA A 85 14.73 -4.87 -8.65
N GLN A 86 15.64 -4.16 -7.96
CA GLN A 86 17.08 -4.25 -8.21
C GLN A 86 17.65 -5.64 -7.89
N ARG A 87 17.12 -6.33 -6.87
CA ARG A 87 17.55 -7.70 -6.51
C ARG A 87 17.08 -8.79 -7.47
N GLN A 88 16.03 -8.55 -8.26
CA GLN A 88 15.59 -9.51 -9.26
C GLN A 88 16.51 -9.57 -10.50
N GLY A 89 17.57 -8.75 -10.51
CA GLY A 89 18.57 -8.75 -11.57
C GLY A 89 18.03 -8.08 -12.82
N PHE A 90 18.76 -7.07 -13.30
CA PHE A 90 18.65 -6.67 -14.70
C PHE A 90 19.07 -7.88 -15.54
N ASP A 91 18.09 -8.59 -16.11
CA ASP A 91 18.36 -9.65 -17.09
C ASP A 91 18.83 -8.99 -18.39
N LEU A 92 20.14 -8.75 -18.47
CA LEU A 92 20.82 -8.17 -19.63
C LEU A 92 20.58 -9.00 -20.91
N ASP A 93 20.24 -10.28 -20.77
CA ASP A 93 19.95 -11.17 -21.91
C ASP A 93 18.56 -10.93 -22.51
N ARG A 94 17.68 -10.19 -21.82
CA ARG A 94 16.35 -9.76 -22.34
C ARG A 94 16.34 -8.35 -22.92
N LEU A 95 17.45 -7.63 -22.85
CA LEU A 95 17.57 -6.31 -23.47
C LEU A 95 17.83 -6.45 -24.97
N SER A 96 16.75 -6.46 -25.78
CA SER A 96 16.86 -6.23 -27.21
C SER A 96 17.31 -4.78 -27.44
N ARG A 97 18.59 -4.62 -27.77
CA ARG A 97 19.17 -3.34 -28.20
C ARG A 97 18.44 -2.86 -29.46
N THR A 98 17.41 -2.05 -29.27
CA THR A 98 16.83 -1.26 -30.35
C THR A 98 17.41 0.14 -30.23
N PHE A 99 18.69 0.29 -30.61
CA PHE A 99 19.23 1.62 -30.85
C PHE A 99 18.69 2.09 -32.20
N LYS A 100 17.97 3.21 -32.19
CA LYS A 100 17.45 3.90 -33.36
C LYS A 100 18.40 5.03 -33.75
#